data_AF-H2Y1S9-F1
#
_entry.id   AF-H2Y1S9-F1
#
_cell.length_a   1.000
_cell.length_b   1.000
_cell.length_c   1.000
_cell.angle_alpha   90.00
_cell.angle_beta   90.00
_cell.angle_gamma   90.00
#
_symmetry.space_group_name_H-M   'P 1'
#
loop_
_entity.id
_entity.type
_entity.pdbx_description
1 polymer ?
#
loop_
_entity_poly.entity_id
_entity_poly.type
_entity_poly.pdbx_seq_one_letter_code
_entity_poly.pdbx_strand_id
1 'polypeptide(L)'
;MALSVCEGTDQFADVINTLIESVDRHVNEVRTQLVLAVLLNEDPKLVSRRDKVFSQALVASISAFSAQLRCAIAGTFNNMKTYGVRPEEASKKWLEQSMSIGAAVIFQSMLNPNMPDENAMLEDSCIGINDLERVSFHFCAITGEVEPNGESASIFMTQH
;
A
#
# COMPACT_ATOMS: atom_id res chain seq x y z
N MET A 1 21.19 5.72 -74.78
CA MET A 1 22.19 5.71 -73.70
C MET A 1 21.52 6.33 -72.48
N ALA A 2 20.71 5.55 -71.78
CA ALA A 2 20.03 5.99 -70.56
C ALA A 2 20.81 5.34 -69.40
N LEU A 3 21.61 6.14 -68.71
CA LEU A 3 22.33 5.71 -67.53
C LEU A 3 21.36 5.69 -66.35
N SER A 4 21.10 4.48 -65.85
CA SER A 4 20.44 4.19 -64.59
C SER A 4 21.22 4.84 -63.45
N VAL A 5 20.62 5.82 -62.80
CA VAL A 5 21.07 6.41 -61.54
C VAL A 5 19.82 6.67 -60.74
N CYS A 6 19.35 5.68 -59.97
CA CYS A 6 18.41 5.80 -58.85
C CYS A 6 18.10 4.40 -58.25
N GLU A 7 19.09 3.73 -57.66
CA GLU A 7 18.86 2.52 -56.83
C GLU A 7 19.56 2.59 -55.45
N GLY A 8 20.38 3.62 -55.20
CA GLY A 8 21.21 3.68 -53.98
C GLY A 8 20.53 4.31 -52.75
N THR A 9 19.47 5.10 -52.92
CA THR A 9 18.87 5.89 -51.82
C THR A 9 17.82 5.13 -51.03
N ASP A 10 17.00 4.30 -51.69
CA ASP A 10 15.94 3.54 -51.03
C ASP A 10 16.51 2.37 -50.21
N GLN A 11 17.56 1.72 -50.74
CA GLN A 11 18.25 0.64 -50.05
C GLN A 11 18.99 1.13 -48.80
N PHE A 12 19.45 2.37 -48.79
CA PHE A 12 20.06 2.99 -47.61
C PHE A 12 19.02 3.33 -46.52
N ALA A 13 17.86 3.83 -46.93
CA ALA A 13 16.75 4.10 -46.01
C ALA A 13 16.21 2.82 -45.35
N ASP A 14 16.09 1.72 -46.10
CA ASP A 14 15.68 0.42 -45.56
C ASP A 14 16.67 -0.13 -44.53
N VAL A 15 17.98 0.02 -44.77
CA VAL A 15 19.00 -0.40 -43.82
C VAL A 15 18.94 0.42 -42.53
N ILE A 16 18.71 1.74 -42.64
CA ILE A 16 18.52 2.61 -41.47
C ILE A 16 17.27 2.22 -40.69
N ASN A 17 16.14 2.00 -41.36
CA ASN A 17 14.89 1.61 -40.71
C ASN A 17 15.02 0.25 -40.01
N THR A 18 15.63 -0.73 -40.68
CA THR A 18 15.92 -2.05 -40.10
C THR A 18 16.82 -1.94 -38.86
N LEU A 19 17.82 -1.05 -38.90
CA LEU A 19 18.69 -0.79 -37.75
C LEU A 19 17.92 -0.14 -36.60
N ILE A 20 17.07 0.85 -36.89
CA ILE A 20 16.22 1.51 -35.89
C ILE A 20 15.29 0.50 -35.22
N GLU A 21 14.60 -0.34 -35.99
CA GLU A 21 13.73 -1.39 -35.46
C GLU A 21 14.51 -2.40 -34.61
N SER A 22 15.72 -2.75 -35.04
CA SER A 22 16.57 -3.68 -34.29
C SER A 22 17.05 -3.08 -32.96
N VAL A 23 17.38 -1.78 -32.94
CA VAL A 23 17.75 -1.04 -31.74
C VAL A 23 16.55 -0.90 -30.81
N ASP A 24 15.39 -0.51 -31.30
CA ASP A 24 14.18 -0.33 -30.48
C ASP A 24 13.75 -1.65 -29.82
N ARG A 25 13.82 -2.74 -30.57
CA ARG A 25 13.64 -4.10 -30.04
C ARG A 25 14.65 -4.43 -28.94
N HIS A 26 15.95 -4.15 -29.14
CA HIS A 26 16.96 -4.40 -28.11
C HIS A 26 16.75 -3.54 -26.87
N VAL A 27 16.35 -2.28 -27.04
CA VAL A 27 16.02 -1.38 -25.92
C VAL A 27 14.83 -1.94 -25.13
N ASN A 28 13.77 -2.41 -25.80
CA ASN A 28 12.63 -3.03 -25.15
C ASN A 28 12.97 -4.36 -24.46
N GLU A 29 13.85 -5.17 -25.06
CA GLU A 29 14.37 -6.40 -24.47
C GLU A 29 15.15 -6.09 -23.18
N VAL A 30 16.11 -5.15 -23.23
CA VAL A 30 16.91 -4.73 -22.08
C VAL A 30 16.03 -4.12 -20.99
N ARG A 31 15.04 -3.30 -21.36
CA ARG A 31 14.07 -2.73 -20.42
C ARG A 31 13.30 -3.82 -19.70
N THR A 32 12.80 -4.80 -20.45
CA THR A 32 12.05 -5.93 -19.88
C THR A 32 12.93 -6.76 -18.96
N GLN A 33 14.16 -7.07 -19.37
CA GLN A 33 15.12 -7.80 -18.56
C GLN A 33 15.52 -7.03 -17.30
N LEU A 34 15.69 -5.71 -17.38
CA LEU A 34 15.99 -4.87 -16.22
C LEU A 34 14.83 -4.87 -15.22
N VAL A 35 13.59 -4.71 -15.68
CA VAL A 35 12.40 -4.79 -14.83
C VAL A 35 12.30 -6.16 -14.17
N LEU A 36 12.48 -7.24 -14.94
CA LEU A 36 12.48 -8.60 -14.40
C LEU A 36 13.62 -8.80 -13.40
N ALA A 37 14.82 -8.30 -13.67
CA ALA A 37 15.95 -8.40 -12.75
C ALA A 37 15.71 -7.62 -11.45
N VAL A 38 15.07 -6.45 -11.51
CA VAL A 38 14.68 -5.69 -10.31
C VAL A 38 13.63 -6.44 -9.50
N LEU A 39 12.59 -6.96 -10.16
CA LEU A 39 11.53 -7.75 -9.50
C LEU A 39 12.06 -9.07 -8.91
N LEU A 40 12.95 -9.76 -9.63
CA LEU A 40 13.58 -11.00 -9.16
C LEU A 40 14.67 -10.75 -8.11
N ASN A 41 15.19 -9.52 -8.01
CA ASN A 41 16.12 -9.12 -6.97
C ASN A 41 15.43 -8.73 -5.65
N GLU A 42 14.10 -8.68 -5.59
CA GLU A 42 13.43 -8.58 -4.30
C GLU A 42 13.69 -9.86 -3.50
N ASP A 43 14.49 -9.76 -2.43
CA ASP A 43 14.78 -10.89 -1.56
C ASP A 43 13.45 -11.40 -0.95
N PRO A 44 13.02 -12.64 -1.27
CA PRO A 44 11.76 -13.20 -0.78
C PRO A 44 11.67 -13.22 0.74
N LYS A 45 12.81 -13.28 1.44
CA LYS A 45 12.86 -13.22 2.91
C LYS A 45 12.55 -11.82 3.43
N LEU A 46 13.00 -10.77 2.73
CA LEU A 46 12.69 -9.39 3.06
C LEU A 46 11.20 -9.11 2.85
N VAL A 47 10.64 -9.53 1.70
CA VAL A 47 9.20 -9.39 1.42
C VAL A 47 8.37 -10.10 2.49
N SER A 48 8.68 -11.37 2.80
CA SER A 48 7.96 -12.11 3.84
C SER A 48 8.05 -11.47 5.22
N ARG A 49 9.17 -10.83 5.55
CA ARG A 49 9.34 -10.13 6.83
C ARG A 49 8.49 -8.87 6.90
N ARG A 50 8.43 -8.10 5.81
CA ARG A 50 7.57 -6.91 5.67
C ARG A 50 6.10 -7.27 5.69
N ASP A 51 5.69 -8.35 5.02
CA ASP A 51 4.31 -8.84 5.05
C ASP A 51 3.85 -9.24 6.46
N LYS A 52 4.75 -9.86 7.24
CA LYS A 52 4.49 -10.19 8.65
C LYS A 52 4.30 -8.93 9.49
N VAL A 53 5.19 -7.95 9.33
CA VAL A 53 5.09 -6.64 9.99
C VAL A 53 3.78 -5.96 9.62
N PHE A 54 3.46 -5.87 8.33
CA PHE A 54 2.21 -5.27 7.84
C PHE A 54 1.00 -5.95 8.46
N SER A 55 0.95 -7.29 8.43
CA SER A 55 -0.17 -8.06 9.00
C SER A 55 -0.33 -7.82 10.50
N GLN A 56 0.77 -7.80 11.25
CA GLN A 56 0.75 -7.53 12.69
C GLN A 56 0.29 -6.10 12.99
N ALA A 57 0.83 -5.12 12.26
CA ALA A 57 0.48 -3.72 12.40
C ALA A 57 -0.99 -3.47 12.03
N LEU A 58 -1.49 -4.12 10.99
CA LEU A 58 -2.90 -4.08 10.58
C LEU A 58 -3.82 -4.63 11.66
N VAL A 59 -3.52 -5.83 12.19
CA VAL A 59 -4.32 -6.46 13.26
C VAL A 59 -4.34 -5.59 14.51
N ALA A 60 -3.19 -5.03 14.91
CA ALA A 60 -3.09 -4.13 16.05
C ALA A 60 -3.90 -2.85 15.84
N SER A 61 -3.80 -2.26 14.64
CA SER A 61 -4.55 -1.06 14.25
C SER A 61 -6.06 -1.29 14.29
N ILE A 62 -6.53 -2.37 13.65
CA ILE A 62 -7.96 -2.73 13.61
C ILE A 62 -8.48 -2.97 15.02
N SER A 63 -7.72 -3.66 15.86
CA SER A 63 -8.11 -3.97 17.23
C SER A 63 -8.21 -2.71 18.08
N ALA A 64 -7.22 -1.82 18.02
CA ALA A 64 -7.22 -0.55 18.73
C ALA A 64 -8.36 0.36 18.25
N PHE A 65 -8.53 0.50 16.93
CA PHE A 65 -9.59 1.31 16.33
C PHE A 65 -10.98 0.77 16.67
N SER A 66 -11.19 -0.54 16.61
CA SER A 66 -12.46 -1.18 16.98
C SER A 66 -12.81 -0.94 18.45
N ALA A 67 -11.83 -1.02 19.35
CA ALA A 67 -12.03 -0.73 20.76
C ALA A 67 -12.42 0.74 20.99
N GLN A 68 -11.74 1.69 20.33
CA GLN A 68 -12.06 3.12 20.41
C GLN A 68 -13.45 3.42 19.81
N LEU A 69 -13.76 2.84 18.65
CA LEU A 69 -15.04 2.98 17.96
C LEU A 69 -16.19 2.47 18.84
N ARG A 70 -16.03 1.31 19.48
CA ARG A 70 -17.02 0.76 20.41
C ARG A 70 -17.28 1.73 21.57
N CYS A 71 -16.23 2.29 22.16
CA CYS A 71 -16.37 3.29 23.23
C CYS A 71 -17.05 4.58 22.75
N ALA A 72 -16.77 5.00 21.52
CA ALA A 72 -17.34 6.21 20.94
C ALA A 72 -18.83 6.04 20.61
N ILE A 73 -19.23 4.90 20.03
CA ILE A 73 -20.65 4.57 19.81
C ILE A 73 -21.40 4.47 21.14
N ALA A 74 -20.76 3.96 22.19
CA ALA A 74 -21.33 3.91 23.54
C ALA A 74 -21.35 5.28 24.26
N GLY A 75 -20.84 6.35 23.66
CA GLY A 75 -20.80 7.69 24.26
C GLY A 75 -19.80 7.85 25.42
N THR A 76 -18.84 6.94 25.56
CA THR A 76 -17.88 6.91 26.68
C THR A 76 -16.47 7.29 26.26
N PHE A 77 -16.21 7.44 24.96
CA PHE A 77 -14.92 7.86 24.46
C PHE A 77 -14.69 9.36 24.71
N ASN A 78 -13.53 9.70 25.28
CA ASN A 78 -13.17 11.10 25.53
C ASN A 78 -11.67 11.30 25.37
N ASN A 79 -11.29 11.88 24.24
CA ASN A 79 -9.92 12.34 23.95
C ASN A 79 -9.69 13.82 24.33
N MET A 80 -10.71 14.51 24.81
CA MET A 80 -10.69 15.93 25.21
C MET A 80 -10.87 16.11 26.73
N LYS A 81 -10.43 15.12 27.53
CA LYS A 81 -10.62 15.12 29.00
C LYS A 81 -10.06 16.39 29.67
N THR A 82 -8.96 16.91 29.14
CA THR A 82 -8.30 18.13 29.62
C THR A 82 -9.10 19.41 29.38
N TYR A 83 -10.11 19.37 28.50
CA TYR A 83 -10.95 20.52 28.14
C TYR A 83 -12.32 20.53 28.83
N GLY A 84 -12.57 19.59 29.76
CA GLY A 84 -13.84 19.52 30.50
C GLY A 84 -15.05 19.14 29.65
N VAL A 85 -14.84 18.66 28.41
CA VAL A 85 -15.90 18.25 27.49
C VAL A 85 -16.54 16.95 27.98
N ARG A 86 -17.87 16.88 27.94
CA ARG A 86 -18.64 15.68 28.31
C ARG A 86 -18.25 14.50 27.39
N PRO A 87 -18.13 13.27 27.91
CA PRO A 87 -17.77 12.10 27.10
C PRO A 87 -18.68 11.86 25.88
N GLU A 88 -19.98 12.10 26.02
CA GLU A 88 -20.95 11.97 24.91
C GLU A 88 -20.65 12.93 23.76
N GLU A 89 -20.37 14.20 24.07
CA GLU A 89 -20.06 15.22 23.07
C GLU A 89 -18.68 14.99 22.43
N ALA A 90 -17.70 14.56 23.23
CA ALA A 90 -16.38 14.18 22.73
C ALA A 90 -16.44 12.95 21.81
N SER A 91 -17.24 11.95 22.17
CA SER A 91 -17.48 10.76 21.35
C SER A 91 -18.11 11.13 20.00
N LYS A 92 -19.14 11.98 20.00
CA LYS A 92 -19.80 12.44 18.77
C LYS A 92 -18.83 13.18 17.85
N LYS A 93 -18.08 14.15 18.40
CA LYS A 93 -17.07 14.91 17.63
C LYS A 93 -15.98 13.99 17.08
N TRP A 94 -15.52 13.01 17.86
CA TRP A 94 -14.52 12.06 17.40
C TRP A 94 -15.04 11.18 16.24
N LEU A 95 -16.30 10.74 16.29
CA LEU A 95 -16.92 9.98 15.19
C LEU A 95 -17.04 10.84 13.92
N GLU A 96 -17.51 12.08 14.04
CA GLU A 96 -17.61 13.02 12.92
C GLU A 96 -16.23 13.29 12.28
N GLN A 97 -15.20 13.50 13.10
CA GLN A 97 -13.83 13.69 12.64
C GLN A 97 -13.26 12.42 11.99
N SER A 98 -13.50 11.25 12.58
CA SER A 98 -13.00 9.97 12.05
C SER A 98 -13.63 9.65 10.70
N MET A 99 -14.90 10.01 10.49
CA MET A 99 -15.56 9.87 9.18
C MET A 99 -15.06 10.90 8.16
N SER A 100 -14.74 12.13 8.59
CA SER A 100 -14.34 13.20 7.67
C SER A 100 -12.85 13.18 7.29
N ILE A 101 -11.97 12.80 8.21
CA ILE A 101 -10.51 12.89 8.08
C ILE A 101 -9.89 11.48 7.98
N GLY A 102 -10.54 10.49 8.57
CA GLY A 102 -9.98 9.14 8.77
C GLY A 102 -9.42 8.93 10.16
N ALA A 103 -8.84 7.76 10.38
CA ALA A 103 -8.20 7.39 11.64
C ALA A 103 -6.68 7.50 11.52
N ALA A 104 -6.04 8.14 12.51
CA ALA A 104 -4.59 8.16 12.63
C ALA A 104 -4.15 7.05 13.58
N VAL A 105 -3.20 6.22 13.13
CA VAL A 105 -2.55 5.20 13.97
C VAL A 105 -1.13 5.65 14.27
N ILE A 106 -0.80 5.73 15.55
CA ILE A 106 0.53 6.17 16.01
C ILE A 106 1.28 4.94 16.50
N PHE A 107 2.34 4.57 15.80
CA PHE A 107 3.27 3.53 16.21
C PHE A 107 4.49 4.16 16.87
N GLN A 108 4.75 3.77 18.12
CA GLN A 108 5.95 4.17 18.83
C GLN A 108 6.82 2.94 19.05
N SER A 109 7.98 2.92 18.41
CA SER A 109 8.97 1.86 18.61
C SER A 109 9.85 2.17 19.82
N MET A 110 10.22 1.12 20.55
CA MET A 110 11.21 1.14 21.63
C MET A 110 12.55 0.54 21.19
N LEU A 111 12.69 0.18 19.91
CA LEU A 111 13.92 -0.34 19.32
C LEU A 111 14.99 0.76 19.24
N ASN A 112 16.24 0.37 19.47
CA ASN A 112 17.42 1.20 19.43
C ASN A 112 18.03 1.20 18.01
N PRO A 113 18.04 2.34 17.30
CA PRO A 113 18.57 2.43 15.94
C PRO A 113 20.10 2.23 15.88
N ASN A 114 20.80 2.27 17.00
CA ASN A 114 22.25 2.05 17.04
C ASN A 114 22.64 0.56 17.02
N MET A 115 21.68 -0.36 17.20
CA MET A 115 21.92 -1.79 17.15
C MET A 115 21.57 -2.32 15.75
N PRO A 116 22.49 -3.02 15.03
CA PRO A 116 22.25 -3.44 13.65
C PRO A 116 20.98 -4.27 13.44
N ASP A 117 20.72 -5.23 14.33
CA ASP A 117 19.54 -6.09 14.22
C ASP A 117 18.25 -5.31 14.47
N GLU A 118 18.24 -4.40 15.45
CA GLU A 118 17.08 -3.57 15.78
C GLU A 118 16.84 -2.49 14.73
N ASN A 119 17.90 -1.94 14.12
CA ASN A 119 17.79 -1.01 13.01
C ASN A 119 17.19 -1.69 11.77
N ALA A 120 17.63 -2.91 11.44
CA ALA A 120 17.02 -3.68 10.35
C ALA A 120 15.52 -3.93 10.62
N MET A 121 15.15 -4.28 11.85
CA MET A 121 13.74 -4.41 12.25
C MET A 121 12.96 -3.10 12.14
N LEU A 122 13.58 -1.95 12.45
CA LEU A 122 12.97 -0.63 12.29
C LEU A 122 12.73 -0.28 10.82
N GLU A 123 13.66 -0.63 9.93
CA GLU A 123 13.50 -0.43 8.49
C GLU A 123 12.32 -1.25 7.93
N ASP A 124 12.21 -2.51 8.32
CA ASP A 124 11.06 -3.33 7.94
C ASP A 124 9.76 -2.80 8.53
N SER A 125 9.80 -2.35 9.79
CA SER A 125 8.68 -1.74 10.50
C SER A 125 8.18 -0.50 9.77
N CYS A 126 9.08 0.38 9.36
CA CYS A 126 8.73 1.60 8.66
C CYS A 126 7.99 1.31 7.35
N ILE A 127 8.51 0.38 6.54
CA ILE A 127 7.90 0.01 5.26
C ILE A 127 6.54 -0.68 5.48
N GLY A 128 6.50 -1.70 6.34
CA GLY A 128 5.27 -2.44 6.61
C GLY A 128 4.17 -1.60 7.26
N ILE A 129 4.53 -0.60 8.08
CA ILE A 129 3.56 0.34 8.65
C ILE A 129 3.12 1.36 7.60
N ASN A 130 4.01 1.83 6.73
CA ASN A 130 3.66 2.83 5.72
C ASN A 130 2.61 2.32 4.74
N ASP A 131 2.64 1.02 4.41
CA ASP A 131 1.62 0.40 3.57
C ASP A 131 0.20 0.39 4.20
N LEU A 132 0.06 0.65 5.50
CA LEU A 132 -1.25 0.81 6.14
C LEU A 132 -2.00 2.05 5.66
N GLU A 133 -1.33 3.06 5.11
CA GLU A 133 -2.00 4.25 4.55
C GLU A 133 -2.98 3.89 3.44
N ARG A 134 -2.74 2.76 2.77
CA ARG A 134 -3.56 2.26 1.65
C ARG A 134 -4.79 1.49 2.12
N VAL A 135 -4.94 1.25 3.42
CA VAL A 135 -6.05 0.48 3.99
C VAL A 135 -7.22 1.41 4.30
N SER A 136 -8.39 1.07 3.77
CA SER A 136 -9.65 1.79 4.05
C SER A 136 -10.63 0.89 4.82
N PHE A 137 -11.34 1.49 5.77
CA PHE A 137 -12.38 0.81 6.54
C PHE A 137 -13.76 1.17 6.01
N HIS A 138 -14.52 0.16 5.59
CA HIS A 138 -15.91 0.31 5.19
C HIS A 138 -16.82 -0.33 6.23
N PHE A 139 -17.77 0.46 6.75
CA PHE A 139 -18.73 0.00 7.74
C PHE A 139 -20.06 -0.32 7.07
N CYS A 140 -20.52 -1.56 7.25
CA CYS A 140 -21.85 -2.00 6.85
C CYS A 140 -22.61 -2.47 8.09
N ALA A 141 -23.86 -2.03 8.24
CA ALA A 141 -24.76 -2.58 9.25
C ALA A 141 -25.21 -3.96 8.79
N ILE A 142 -24.82 -5.02 9.50
CA ILE A 142 -25.33 -6.37 9.27
C ILE A 142 -26.70 -6.45 9.94
N THR A 143 -27.74 -5.99 9.24
CA THR A 143 -29.14 -6.17 9.65
C THR A 143 -29.61 -7.54 9.17
N GLY A 144 -29.13 -8.60 9.80
CA GLY A 144 -29.53 -9.97 9.50
C GLY A 144 -29.07 -10.91 10.60
N GLU A 145 -29.98 -11.73 11.13
CA GLU A 145 -29.63 -12.88 11.94
C GLU A 145 -28.59 -13.70 11.18
N VAL A 146 -27.46 -13.98 11.84
CA VAL A 146 -26.37 -14.78 11.26
C VAL A 146 -26.87 -16.21 11.12
N GLU A 147 -27.40 -16.55 9.94
CA GLU A 147 -27.52 -17.95 9.52
C GLU A 147 -26.09 -18.54 9.45
N PRO A 148 -25.83 -19.71 10.08
CA PRO A 148 -24.48 -20.16 10.41
C PRO A 148 -23.74 -20.83 9.24
N ASN A 149 -24.02 -20.48 7.99
CA ASN A 149 -23.36 -21.10 6.84
C ASN A 149 -23.21 -20.13 5.66
N GLY A 150 -21.96 -19.85 5.31
CA GLY A 150 -21.57 -19.37 3.97
C GLY A 150 -21.19 -17.90 3.90
N GLU A 151 -19.87 -17.67 3.89
CA GLU A 151 -19.21 -16.49 3.30
C GLU A 151 -19.52 -15.13 3.94
N SER A 152 -18.81 -14.82 5.03
CA SER A 152 -18.48 -13.43 5.36
C SER A 152 -16.98 -13.26 5.38
N ALA A 153 -16.40 -13.19 4.19
CA ALA A 153 -15.10 -12.60 3.96
C ALA A 153 -15.24 -11.62 2.81
N SER A 154 -15.34 -10.33 3.12
CA SER A 154 -15.21 -9.27 2.14
C SER A 154 -14.13 -8.31 2.62
N ILE A 155 -12.88 -8.69 2.34
CA ILE A 155 -11.76 -7.76 2.25
C ILE A 155 -11.76 -7.30 0.79
N PHE A 156 -12.32 -6.14 0.51
CA PHE A 156 -12.14 -5.51 -0.80
C PHE A 156 -10.90 -4.62 -0.73
N MET A 157 -9.79 -5.11 -1.30
CA MET A 157 -8.72 -4.22 -1.75
C MET A 157 -9.22 -3.52 -3.02
N THR A 158 -9.42 -2.21 -2.95
CA THR A 158 -9.57 -1.38 -4.16
C THR A 158 -8.29 -0.56 -4.28
N GLN A 159 -7.42 -0.96 -5.21
CA GLN A 159 -6.35 -0.08 -5.69
C GLN A 159 -6.98 0.93 -6.67
N HIS A 160 -6.61 2.19 -6.54
CA HIS A 160 -6.84 3.20 -7.56
C HIS A 160 -5.53 3.90 -7.92
#